data_AF-A0A3P7MZ28-F1
#
_entry.id   AF-A0A3P7MZ28-F1
#
_cell.length_a   1.000
_cell.length_b   1.000
_cell.length_c   1.000
_cell.angle_alpha   90.00
_cell.angle_beta   90.00
_cell.angle_gamma   90.00
#
_symmetry.space_group_name_H-M   'P 1'
#
loop_
_entity.id
_entity.type
_entity.pdbx_description
1 polymer ?
#
loop_
_entity_poly.entity_id
_entity_poly.type
_entity_poly.pdbx_seq_one_letter_code
_entity_poly.pdbx_strand_id
1 'polypeptide(L)'
;FTNGILNESSLRWNFDSYSLPKKMSNESIESEYVAAIQNIVNSMNTTVNPCDDFFQYACGRWIDEHPIPDDKSGYGTSAITTDIVRHQMKGNMYSVSDNKLSFII
;
A
#
# COMPACT_ATOMS: atom_id res chain seq x y z
N PHE A 1 28.23 -24.87 -6.02
CA PHE A 1 28.08 -25.49 -4.69
C PHE A 1 28.74 -24.62 -3.62
N THR A 2 28.26 -23.39 -3.39
CA THR A 2 28.72 -22.60 -2.25
C THR A 2 27.85 -22.95 -1.05
N ASN A 3 28.12 -24.11 -0.49
CA ASN A 3 27.63 -24.54 0.82
C ASN A 3 28.38 -23.75 1.90
N GLY A 4 27.92 -22.54 2.22
CA GLY A 4 28.39 -21.92 3.46
C GLY A 4 28.34 -20.42 3.55
N ILE A 5 27.17 -19.79 3.42
CA ILE A 5 26.79 -18.61 4.22
C ILE A 5 25.27 -18.61 4.28
N LEU A 6 24.65 -19.26 5.26
CA LEU A 6 23.35 -18.90 5.86
C LEU A 6 23.16 -19.83 7.08
N ASN A 7 23.78 -19.50 8.21
CA ASN A 7 23.35 -20.09 9.47
C ASN A 7 22.01 -19.42 9.87
N GLU A 8 21.08 -20.19 10.42
CA GLU A 8 19.72 -19.75 10.77
C GLU A 8 19.72 -18.58 11.78
N SER A 9 20.82 -18.41 12.53
CA SER A 9 21.07 -17.28 13.44
C SER A 9 21.40 -15.95 12.74
N SER A 10 21.80 -15.96 11.46
CA SER A 10 22.11 -14.75 10.68
C SER A 10 20.88 -14.12 10.01
N LEU A 11 19.76 -14.86 9.96
CA LEU A 11 18.48 -14.40 9.42
C LEU A 11 17.47 -14.04 10.51
N ARG A 12 17.92 -13.91 11.77
CA ARG A 12 17.09 -13.33 12.83
C ARG A 12 16.94 -11.83 12.56
N TRP A 13 16.05 -11.49 11.64
CA TRP A 13 15.48 -10.17 11.55
C TRP A 13 15.06 -9.77 12.95
N ASN A 14 15.58 -8.64 13.44
CA ASN A 14 15.19 -8.08 14.72
C ASN A 14 13.77 -7.51 14.56
N PHE A 15 12.79 -8.40 14.56
CA PHE A 15 11.38 -8.10 14.35
C PHE A 15 10.87 -7.12 15.42
N ASP A 16 11.52 -7.10 16.58
CA ASP A 16 11.24 -6.18 17.69
C ASP A 16 11.58 -4.71 17.40
N SER A 17 12.42 -4.44 16.38
CA SER A 17 12.80 -3.07 16.01
C SER A 17 11.82 -2.37 15.07
N TYR A 18 10.94 -3.12 14.41
CA TYR A 18 9.74 -2.58 13.79
C TYR A 18 8.66 -2.66 14.84
N SER A 19 8.58 -1.64 15.69
CA SER A 19 7.47 -1.48 16.61
C SER A 19 6.16 -1.46 15.81
N LEU A 20 5.50 -2.61 15.70
CA LEU A 20 4.06 -2.65 15.53
C LEU A 20 3.49 -1.77 16.65
N PRO A 21 2.49 -0.90 16.35
CA PRO A 21 1.93 -0.03 17.37
C PRO A 21 1.60 -0.87 18.61
N LYS A 22 2.23 -0.50 19.74
CA LYS A 22 2.04 -1.16 21.03
C LYS A 22 0.54 -1.29 21.28
N LYS A 23 0.04 -2.53 21.32
CA LYS A 23 -1.30 -2.96 21.73
C LYS A 23 -2.29 -1.78 21.92
N MET A 24 -2.74 -1.24 20.80
CA MET A 24 -3.82 -0.26 20.73
C MET A 24 -5.14 -1.02 21.00
N SER A 25 -6.08 -0.38 21.69
CA SER A 25 -7.32 -1.00 22.17
C SER A 25 -8.00 -1.88 21.11
N ASN A 26 -8.44 -3.07 21.53
CA ASN A 26 -8.96 -4.18 20.75
C ASN A 26 -10.22 -3.92 19.90
N GLU A 27 -10.71 -2.69 19.77
CA GLU A 27 -11.84 -2.34 18.89
C GLU A 27 -11.41 -1.50 17.68
N SER A 28 -10.35 -0.70 17.77
CA SER A 28 -9.89 0.18 16.67
C SER A 28 -8.77 -0.41 15.82
N ILE A 29 -8.00 -1.37 16.36
CA ILE A 29 -7.01 -2.13 15.56
C ILE A 29 -7.71 -3.00 14.51
N GLU A 30 -8.85 -3.59 14.87
CA GLU A 30 -9.54 -4.53 14.00
C GLU A 30 -9.99 -3.85 12.70
N SER A 31 -10.48 -2.61 12.74
CA SER A 31 -11.02 -1.96 11.53
C SER A 31 -9.95 -1.61 10.48
N GLU A 32 -8.81 -1.06 10.92
CA GLU A 32 -7.71 -0.71 10.00
C GLU A 32 -6.99 -1.97 9.50
N TYR A 33 -6.78 -2.96 10.36
CA TYR A 33 -6.17 -4.23 9.99
C TYR A 33 -7.07 -5.05 9.04
N VAL A 34 -8.38 -5.09 9.30
CA VAL A 34 -9.36 -5.73 8.42
C VAL A 34 -9.38 -5.04 7.05
N ALA A 35 -9.32 -3.71 6.99
CA ALA A 35 -9.26 -2.99 5.72
C ALA A 35 -7.98 -3.33 4.94
N ALA A 36 -6.83 -3.42 5.61
CA ALA A 36 -5.57 -3.84 4.98
C ALA A 36 -5.65 -5.26 4.42
N ILE A 37 -6.18 -6.22 5.19
CA ILE A 37 -6.39 -7.60 4.73
C ILE A 37 -7.34 -7.64 3.54
N GLN A 38 -8.47 -6.91 3.61
CA GLN A 38 -9.44 -6.86 2.52
C GLN A 38 -8.80 -6.36 1.22
N ASN A 39 -7.98 -5.32 1.27
CA ASN A 39 -7.26 -4.83 0.10
C ASN A 39 -6.34 -5.90 -0.51
N ILE A 40 -5.64 -6.68 0.34
CA ILE A 40 -4.78 -7.77 -0.12
C ILE A 40 -5.65 -8.87 -0.75
N VAL A 41 -6.65 -9.38 -0.04
CA VAL A 41 -7.50 -10.50 -0.49
C VAL A 41 -8.24 -10.16 -1.79
N ASN A 42 -8.70 -8.92 -1.93
CA ASN A 42 -9.37 -8.46 -3.14
C ASN A 42 -8.42 -8.37 -4.34
N SER A 43 -7.13 -8.16 -4.11
CA SER A 43 -6.12 -8.10 -5.19
C SER A 43 -5.71 -9.48 -5.72
N MET A 44 -5.92 -10.54 -4.93
CA MET A 44 -5.45 -11.88 -5.27
C MET A 44 -6.30 -12.58 -6.34
N ASN A 45 -5.63 -13.28 -7.25
CA ASN A 45 -6.23 -14.26 -8.14
C ASN A 45 -5.91 -15.69 -7.67
N THR A 46 -6.82 -16.28 -6.91
CA THR A 46 -6.66 -17.62 -6.32
C THR A 46 -6.80 -18.78 -7.32
N THR A 47 -7.06 -18.51 -8.60
CA THR A 47 -7.07 -19.56 -9.63
C THR A 47 -5.68 -19.92 -10.12
N VAL A 48 -4.69 -19.06 -9.84
CA VAL A 48 -3.29 -19.27 -10.20
C VAL A 48 -2.56 -19.97 -9.05
N ASN A 49 -1.70 -20.93 -9.37
CA ASN A 49 -0.86 -21.56 -8.36
C ASN A 49 0.27 -20.60 -7.96
N PRO A 50 0.42 -20.23 -6.67
CA PRO A 50 1.46 -19.31 -6.23
C PRO A 50 2.89 -19.84 -6.43
N CYS A 51 3.07 -21.16 -6.56
CA CYS A 51 4.38 -21.74 -6.86
C CYS A 51 4.80 -21.55 -8.32
N ASP A 52 3.85 -21.30 -9.22
CA ASP A 52 4.09 -21.14 -10.66
C ASP A 52 4.24 -19.66 -11.03
N ASP A 53 3.32 -18.81 -10.58
CA ASP A 53 3.38 -17.35 -10.76
C ASP A 53 2.80 -16.62 -9.54
N PHE A 54 3.67 -16.27 -8.60
CA PHE A 54 3.27 -15.57 -7.39
C PHE A 54 2.77 -14.14 -7.68
N PHE A 55 3.26 -13.49 -8.73
CA PHE A 55 2.84 -12.13 -9.06
C PHE A 55 1.39 -12.13 -9.55
N GLN A 56 1.05 -13.04 -10.47
CA GLN A 56 -0.32 -13.19 -10.93
C GLN A 56 -1.25 -13.72 -9.82
N TYR A 57 -0.77 -14.60 -8.94
CA TYR A 57 -1.55 -15.01 -7.76
C TYR A 57 -1.87 -13.84 -6.82
N ALA A 58 -0.88 -13.01 -6.48
CA ALA A 58 -1.05 -11.96 -5.48
C ALA A 58 -1.75 -10.70 -6.02
N CYS A 59 -1.52 -10.35 -7.29
CA CYS A 59 -1.96 -9.08 -7.88
C CYS A 59 -2.89 -9.25 -9.09
N GLY A 60 -3.12 -10.48 -9.56
CA GLY A 60 -3.76 -10.72 -10.84
C GLY A 60 -5.15 -10.10 -10.97
N ARG A 61 -5.97 -10.17 -9.91
CA ARG A 61 -7.30 -9.54 -9.92
C ARG A 61 -7.19 -8.01 -9.92
N TRP A 62 -6.23 -7.46 -9.18
CA TRP A 62 -6.01 -6.02 -9.15
C TRP A 62 -5.67 -5.46 -10.54
N ILE A 63 -4.81 -6.16 -11.29
CA ILE A 63 -4.42 -5.77 -12.65
C ILE A 63 -5.62 -5.78 -13.60
N ASP A 64 -6.47 -6.79 -13.51
CA ASP A 64 -7.67 -6.90 -14.34
C ASP A 64 -8.69 -5.78 -14.06
N GLU A 65 -8.80 -5.35 -12.80
CA GLU A 65 -9.74 -4.29 -12.37
C GLU A 65 -9.19 -2.87 -12.55
N HIS A 66 -7.87 -2.70 -12.68
CA HIS A 66 -7.19 -1.40 -12.71
C HIS A 66 -6.35 -1.22 -13.98
N PRO A 67 -7.00 -1.05 -15.15
CA PRO A 67 -6.28 -0.81 -16.40
C PRO A 67 -5.48 0.50 -16.33
N ILE A 68 -4.36 0.56 -17.05
CA ILE A 68 -3.51 1.75 -17.10
C ILE A 68 -4.27 2.89 -17.78
N PRO A 69 -4.48 4.03 -17.10
CA PRO A 69 -5.12 5.20 -17.71
C PRO A 69 -4.29 5.80 -18.85
N ASP A 70 -4.96 6.42 -19.84
CA ASP A 70 -4.33 6.98 -21.05
C ASP A 70 -3.22 8.02 -20.77
N ASP A 71 -3.29 8.70 -19.62
CA ASP A 71 -2.32 9.73 -19.22
C ASP A 71 -1.08 9.17 -18.51
N LYS A 72 -0.98 7.84 -18.36
CA LYS A 72 0.08 7.19 -17.58
C LYS A 72 0.78 6.09 -18.38
N SER A 73 2.09 5.97 -18.18
CA SER A 73 2.90 4.87 -18.72
C SER A 73 2.89 3.62 -17.83
N GLY A 74 2.30 3.70 -16.64
CA GLY A 74 2.19 2.61 -15.68
C GLY A 74 1.23 2.95 -14.56
N TYR A 75 0.57 1.93 -14.02
CA TYR A 75 -0.43 2.08 -12.97
C TYR A 75 -0.24 1.03 -11.88
N GLY A 76 -0.29 1.47 -10.63
CA GLY A 76 0.10 0.70 -9.46
C GLY A 76 0.06 1.57 -8.20
N THR A 77 0.38 0.97 -7.06
CA THR A 77 0.29 1.64 -5.74
C THR A 77 1.06 2.97 -5.69
N SER A 78 2.24 3.05 -6.30
CA SER A 78 3.03 4.30 -6.33
C SER A 78 2.37 5.40 -7.16
N ALA A 79 1.78 5.05 -8.31
CA ALA A 79 1.04 5.99 -9.15
C ALA A 79 -0.20 6.50 -8.41
N ILE A 80 -0.96 5.59 -7.79
CA ILE A 80 -2.13 5.92 -6.97
C ILE A 80 -1.75 6.84 -5.81
N THR A 81 -0.71 6.51 -5.06
CA THR A 81 -0.26 7.31 -3.91
C THR A 81 0.14 8.71 -4.34
N THR A 82 0.85 8.82 -5.47
CA THR A 82 1.23 10.12 -6.04
C THR A 82 -0.01 10.94 -6.42
N ASP A 83 -1.03 10.32 -7.01
CA ASP A 83 -2.26 11.00 -7.38
C ASP A 83 -3.06 11.45 -6.15
N ILE A 84 -3.15 10.62 -5.10
CA ILE A 84 -3.78 10.97 -3.81
C ILE A 84 -3.09 12.20 -3.20
N VAL A 85 -1.76 12.16 -3.05
CA VAL A 85 -1.01 13.26 -2.44
C VAL A 85 -1.13 14.53 -3.29
N ARG A 86 -1.04 14.41 -4.62
CA ARG A 86 -1.22 15.56 -5.52
C ARG A 86 -2.62 16.17 -5.38
N HIS A 87 -3.65 15.34 -5.26
CA HIS A 87 -5.03 15.80 -5.08
C HIS A 87 -5.19 16.54 -3.74
N GLN A 88 -4.66 15.98 -2.66
CA GLN A 88 -4.68 16.62 -1.34
C GLN A 88 -3.94 17.96 -1.34
N MET A 89 -2.76 18.03 -1.96
CA MET A 89 -2.01 19.28 -2.09
C MET A 89 -2.79 20.36 -2.84
N LYS A 90 -3.45 19.99 -3.96
CA LYS A 90 -4.32 20.93 -4.69
C LYS A 90 -5.45 21.45 -3.82
N GLY A 91 -6.15 20.58 -3.09
CA GLY A 91 -7.21 20.99 -2.16
C GLY A 91 -6.72 21.98 -1.09
N ASN A 92 -5.54 21.72 -0.52
CA ASN A 92 -4.93 22.62 0.44
C ASN A 92 -4.52 23.97 -0.18
N MET A 93 -4.08 23.99 -1.44
CA MET A 93 -3.77 25.26 -2.12
C MET A 93 -5.01 26.13 -2.29
N TYR A 94 -6.15 25.54 -2.67
CA TYR A 94 -7.41 26.27 -2.81
C TYR A 94 -7.93 26.79 -1.46
N SER A 95 -7.90 25.96 -0.40
CA SER A 95 -8.35 26.40 0.92
C SER A 95 -7.47 27.52 1.49
N VAL A 96 -6.17 27.51 1.22
CA VAL A 96 -5.27 28.60 1.58
C VAL A 96 -5.57 29.88 0.79
N SER A 97 -5.88 29.78 -0.52
CA SER A 97 -6.26 30.97 -1.29
C SER A 97 -7.57 31.59 -0.79
N ASP A 98 -8.55 30.77 -0.44
CA ASP A 98 -9.87 31.24 0.05
C ASP A 98 -9.77 31.86 1.44
N ASN A 99 -8.93 31.29 2.32
CA ASN A 99 -8.63 31.88 3.62
C ASN A 99 -7.86 33.22 3.49
N LYS A 100 -7.00 33.36 2.48
CA LYS A 100 -6.30 34.63 2.22
C LYS A 100 -7.25 35.71 1.71
N LEU A 101 -8.27 35.34 0.93
CA LEU A 101 -9.34 36.27 0.54
C LEU A 101 -10.18 36.70 1.74
N SER A 102 -10.44 35.80 2.69
CA SER A 102 -11.21 36.08 3.91
C SER A 102 -10.51 36.99 4.92
N PHE A 103 -9.20 37.25 4.76
CA PHE A 103 -8.41 38.13 5.64
C PHE A 103 -8.18 39.53 5.03
N ILE A 104 -8.62 39.75 3.79
CA ILE A 104 -8.42 41.00 3.03
C ILE A 104 -9.73 41.80 2.87
N ILE A 105 -10.86 41.24 3.31
CA ILE A 105 -12.17 41.90 3.46
C ILE A 105 -12.46 42.09 4.94
#